data_AF-A0AA35YEM0-F1
#
_entry.id   AF-A0AA35YEM0-F1
#
_cell.length_a   1.000
_cell.length_b   1.000
_cell.length_c   1.000
_cell.angle_alpha   90.00
_cell.angle_beta   90.00
_cell.angle_gamma   90.00
#
_symmetry.space_group_name_H-M   'P 1'
#
loop_
_entity.id
_entity.type
_entity.pdbx_description
1 polymer ?
#
loop_
_entity_poly.entity_id
_entity_poly.type
_entity_poly.pdbx_seq_one_letter_code
_entity_poly.pdbx_strand_id
1 'polypeptide(L)'
;MLFDKRKKQEMNNVKKIFNNNVEKQQIFSDRNDQIDRKKFGDVLTRRSKLDPIIKVRYTKPRNESLKLHLVRKKIEYEYIEVVFSRELVNFGYNEWMQIQEIIDKHKGIHAQEVKLAIQQLLSKVKKLNLVSSSNQMLFQCTDDLPSALTEHLFHLRLEGLGHYEQERGYRVLISLELSRRLDELKLDQFRWVKP
;
A
#
# COMPACT_ATOMS: atom_id res chain seq x y z
N MET A 1 6.98 62.17 -3.39
CA MET A 1 5.88 61.33 -3.95
C MET A 1 6.31 60.34 -5.07
N LEU A 2 7.42 60.53 -5.79
CA LEU A 2 7.85 59.62 -6.87
C LEU A 2 8.50 58.31 -6.38
N PHE A 3 9.12 58.31 -5.19
CA PHE A 3 9.79 57.13 -4.60
C PHE A 3 8.81 56.02 -4.19
N ASP A 4 7.61 56.37 -3.69
CA ASP A 4 6.60 55.39 -3.29
C ASP A 4 5.97 54.63 -4.48
N LYS A 5 5.91 55.27 -5.65
CA LYS A 5 5.39 54.63 -6.86
C LYS A 5 6.34 53.54 -7.39
N ARG A 6 7.66 53.78 -7.36
CA ARG A 6 8.66 52.77 -7.77
C ARG A 6 8.69 51.57 -6.82
N LYS A 7 8.68 51.78 -5.50
CA LYS A 7 8.61 50.68 -4.53
C LYS A 7 7.33 49.84 -4.66
N LYS A 8 6.17 50.46 -4.90
CA LYS A 8 4.92 49.73 -5.17
C LYS A 8 5.00 48.90 -6.46
N GLN A 9 5.65 49.42 -7.49
CA GLN A 9 5.80 48.72 -8.78
C GLN A 9 6.77 47.53 -8.68
N GLU A 10 7.86 47.67 -7.93
CA GLU A 10 8.79 46.57 -7.63
C GLU A 10 8.12 45.46 -6.80
N MET A 11 7.38 45.82 -5.74
CA MET A 11 6.62 44.83 -4.95
C MET A 11 5.58 44.08 -5.79
N ASN A 12 4.89 44.77 -6.71
CA ASN A 12 3.93 44.13 -7.61
C ASN A 12 4.61 43.18 -8.60
N ASN A 13 5.80 43.51 -9.09
CA ASN A 13 6.59 42.63 -9.95
C ASN A 13 7.09 41.39 -9.20
N VAL A 14 7.57 41.55 -7.95
CA VAL A 14 8.00 40.42 -7.10
C VAL A 14 6.82 39.48 -6.82
N LYS A 15 5.64 40.02 -6.48
CA LYS A 15 4.42 39.21 -6.29
C LYS A 15 4.01 38.46 -7.55
N LYS A 16 4.09 39.09 -8.73
CA LYS A 16 3.81 38.43 -10.01
C LYS A 16 4.80 37.30 -10.31
N ILE A 17 6.09 37.52 -10.10
CA ILE A 17 7.12 36.50 -10.32
C ILE A 17 6.92 35.32 -9.36
N PHE A 18 6.64 35.60 -8.08
CA PHE A 18 6.37 34.58 -7.09
C PHE A 18 5.14 33.75 -7.46
N ASN A 19 4.01 34.39 -7.81
CA ASN A 19 2.79 33.70 -8.23
C ASN A 19 3.01 32.84 -9.48
N ASN A 20 3.71 33.36 -10.49
CA ASN A 20 4.03 32.60 -11.71
C ASN A 20 4.88 31.36 -11.41
N ASN A 21 5.79 31.44 -10.42
CA ASN A 21 6.62 30.30 -10.03
C ASN A 21 5.81 29.25 -9.25
N VAL A 22 4.89 29.69 -8.38
CA VAL A 22 3.96 28.79 -7.66
C VAL A 22 3.04 28.08 -8.66
N GLU A 23 2.46 28.80 -9.62
CA GLU A 23 1.61 28.21 -10.67
C GLU A 23 2.37 27.20 -11.52
N LYS A 24 3.60 27.51 -11.92
CA LYS A 24 4.45 26.56 -12.66
C LYS A 24 4.70 25.29 -11.84
N GLN A 25 5.10 25.43 -10.57
CA GLN A 25 5.34 24.28 -9.69
C GLN A 25 4.09 23.42 -9.52
N GLN A 26 2.92 24.05 -9.44
CA GLN A 26 1.64 23.36 -9.31
C GLN A 26 1.28 22.57 -10.58
N ILE A 27 1.43 23.17 -11.77
CA ILE A 27 1.22 22.49 -13.05
C ILE A 27 2.15 21.28 -13.21
N PHE A 28 3.41 21.39 -12.79
CA PHE A 28 4.35 20.26 -12.79
C PHE A 28 3.91 19.16 -11.82
N SER A 29 3.46 19.51 -10.61
CA SER A 29 2.92 18.55 -9.64
C SER A 29 1.71 17.80 -10.21
N ASP A 30 0.76 18.51 -10.80
CA ASP A 30 -0.48 17.92 -11.32
C ASP A 30 -0.22 16.95 -12.48
N ARG A 31 0.74 17.30 -13.37
CA ARG A 31 1.18 16.39 -14.45
C ARG A 31 1.82 15.12 -13.91
N ASN A 32 2.67 15.25 -12.88
CA ASN A 32 3.29 14.08 -12.24
C ASN A 32 2.24 13.19 -11.56
N ASP A 33 1.26 13.79 -10.90
CA ASP A 33 0.19 13.05 -10.24
C ASP A 33 -0.69 12.31 -11.27
N GLN A 34 -0.94 12.87 -12.45
CA GLN A 34 -1.63 12.16 -13.54
C GLN A 34 -0.83 10.96 -14.06
N ILE A 35 0.49 11.10 -14.23
CA ILE A 35 1.36 10.00 -14.65
C ILE A 35 1.35 8.89 -13.60
N ASP A 36 1.52 9.26 -12.33
CA ASP A 36 1.52 8.29 -11.24
C ASP A 36 0.13 7.63 -11.08
N ARG A 37 -0.99 8.33 -11.28
CA ARG A 37 -2.34 7.70 -11.31
C ARG A 37 -2.46 6.63 -12.38
N LYS A 38 -1.97 6.89 -13.59
CA LYS A 38 -1.95 5.87 -14.65
C LYS A 38 -1.07 4.68 -14.28
N LYS A 39 0.07 4.95 -13.62
CA LYS A 39 1.05 3.94 -13.23
C LYS A 39 0.64 3.10 -12.03
N PHE A 40 -0.15 3.64 -11.11
CA PHE A 40 -0.52 2.99 -9.84
C PHE A 40 -2.03 2.72 -9.72
N GLY A 41 -2.84 3.01 -10.73
CA GLY A 41 -4.30 2.91 -10.66
C GLY A 41 -4.83 1.52 -10.30
N ASP A 42 -4.10 0.46 -10.64
CA ASP A 42 -4.41 -0.95 -10.36
C ASP A 42 -3.64 -1.51 -9.15
N VAL A 43 -2.95 -0.68 -8.35
CA VAL A 43 -2.03 -1.14 -7.29
C VAL A 43 -2.68 -2.10 -6.26
N LEU A 44 -3.99 -2.01 -6.06
CA LEU A 44 -4.75 -2.89 -5.17
C LEU A 44 -4.99 -4.28 -5.77
N THR A 45 -5.19 -4.38 -7.09
CA THR A 45 -5.53 -5.63 -7.78
C THR A 45 -4.33 -6.26 -8.48
N ARG A 46 -3.24 -5.50 -8.62
CA ARG A 46 -1.97 -5.91 -9.22
C ARG A 46 -1.42 -7.15 -8.53
N ARG A 47 -1.19 -8.20 -9.33
CA ARG A 47 -0.61 -9.49 -8.89
C ARG A 47 -1.31 -10.10 -7.66
N SER A 48 -2.62 -9.89 -7.52
CA SER A 48 -3.43 -10.29 -6.36
C SER A 48 -3.50 -11.80 -6.05
N LYS A 49 -3.05 -12.67 -6.95
CA LYS A 49 -3.09 -14.14 -6.81
C LYS A 49 -1.71 -14.76 -6.63
N LEU A 50 -0.87 -14.17 -5.77
CA LEU A 50 0.44 -14.73 -5.46
C LEU A 50 0.52 -15.30 -4.06
N ASP A 51 1.31 -16.35 -3.91
CA ASP A 51 1.63 -16.97 -2.64
C ASP A 51 2.26 -15.94 -1.67
N PRO A 52 1.98 -16.01 -0.36
CA PRO A 52 2.47 -15.05 0.62
C PRO A 52 3.99 -15.03 0.71
N ILE A 53 4.56 -13.84 0.94
CA ILE A 53 5.99 -13.66 1.20
C ILE A 53 6.23 -13.93 2.68
N ILE A 54 7.07 -14.93 2.97
CA ILE A 54 7.37 -15.35 4.35
C ILE A 54 8.75 -14.87 4.82
N LYS A 55 9.66 -14.57 3.88
CA LYS A 55 11.01 -14.09 4.20
C LYS A 55 11.54 -13.25 3.06
N VAL A 56 12.29 -12.20 3.41
CA VAL A 56 12.99 -11.35 2.44
C VAL A 56 14.47 -11.37 2.77
N ARG A 57 15.30 -11.70 1.79
CA ARG A 57 16.76 -11.50 1.88
C ARG A 57 17.19 -10.49 0.84
N TYR A 58 18.33 -9.86 1.05
CA TYR A 58 18.87 -8.91 0.10
C TYR A 58 20.36 -9.15 -0.12
N THR A 59 20.80 -8.93 -1.36
CA THR A 59 22.19 -9.04 -1.77
C THR A 59 22.53 -7.87 -2.69
N LYS A 60 23.65 -7.20 -2.41
CA LYS A 60 24.19 -6.13 -3.26
C LYS A 60 25.65 -6.41 -3.58
N PRO A 61 25.93 -7.17 -4.67
CA PRO A 61 27.30 -7.36 -5.14
C PRO A 61 27.97 -6.01 -5.47
N ARG A 62 29.30 -5.95 -5.42
CA ARG A 62 30.04 -4.74 -5.85
C ARG A 62 29.67 -4.45 -7.31
N ASN A 63 29.19 -3.23 -7.57
CA ASN A 63 28.74 -2.72 -8.88
C ASN A 63 27.41 -3.25 -9.41
N GLU A 64 26.60 -3.95 -8.61
CA GLU A 64 25.27 -4.40 -9.02
C GLU A 64 24.14 -3.67 -8.28
N SER A 65 22.96 -3.69 -8.90
CA SER A 65 21.72 -3.23 -8.27
C SER A 65 21.35 -4.13 -7.10
N LEU A 66 20.72 -3.54 -6.07
CA LEU A 66 20.21 -4.29 -4.92
C LEU A 66 19.19 -5.33 -5.39
N LYS A 67 19.48 -6.60 -5.12
CA LYS A 67 18.60 -7.75 -5.37
C LYS A 67 17.90 -8.13 -4.08
N LEU A 68 16.59 -8.32 -4.16
CA LEU A 68 15.76 -8.92 -3.13
C LEU A 68 15.46 -10.37 -3.52
N HIS A 69 15.51 -11.25 -2.53
CA HIS A 69 15.13 -12.65 -2.64
C HIS A 69 13.89 -12.82 -1.78
N LEU A 70 12.73 -12.88 -2.42
CA LEU A 70 11.43 -13.06 -1.78
C LEU A 70 11.17 -14.56 -1.68
N VAL A 71 11.21 -15.09 -0.47
CA VAL A 71 10.80 -16.47 -0.21
C VAL A 71 9.29 -16.47 -0.06
N ARG A 72 8.62 -17.23 -0.92
CA ARG A 72 7.17 -17.42 -0.88
C ARG A 72 6.82 -18.84 -0.47
N LYS A 73 5.69 -18.99 0.19
CA LYS A 73 5.19 -20.28 0.66
C LYS A 73 3.92 -20.64 -0.08
N LYS A 74 4.00 -21.67 -0.91
CA LYS A 74 2.84 -22.40 -1.41
C LYS A 74 2.53 -23.53 -0.44
N ILE A 75 1.30 -24.06 -0.44
CA ILE A 75 0.80 -25.06 0.53
C ILE A 75 1.83 -26.18 0.79
N GLU A 76 2.48 -26.67 -0.26
CA GLU A 76 3.36 -27.85 -0.18
C GLU A 76 4.85 -27.54 -0.27
N TYR A 77 5.24 -26.32 -0.64
CA TYR A 77 6.66 -25.99 -0.85
C TYR A 77 6.96 -24.48 -0.78
N GLU A 78 8.23 -24.17 -0.53
CA GLU A 78 8.76 -22.81 -0.59
C GLU A 78 9.52 -22.58 -1.90
N TYR A 79 9.43 -21.39 -2.45
CA TYR A 79 10.22 -20.99 -3.62
C TYR A 79 10.74 -19.56 -3.48
N ILE A 80 11.79 -19.24 -4.22
CA ILE A 80 12.45 -17.94 -4.17
C ILE A 80 12.18 -17.18 -5.47
N GLU A 81 11.58 -16.00 -5.34
CA GLU A 81 11.46 -15.02 -6.40
C GLU A 81 12.58 -13.98 -6.23
N VAL A 82 13.47 -13.87 -7.21
CA VAL A 82 14.54 -12.87 -7.21
C VAL A 82 14.07 -11.64 -7.97
N VAL A 83 14.08 -10.48 -7.30
CA VAL A 83 13.64 -9.21 -7.87
C VAL A 83 14.63 -8.10 -7.61
N PHE A 84 14.72 -7.14 -8.52
CA PHE A 84 15.54 -5.95 -8.32
C PHE A 84 14.75 -4.86 -7.59
N SER A 85 15.42 -4.00 -6.81
CA SER A 85 14.76 -2.90 -6.11
C SER A 85 13.92 -1.98 -7.03
N ARG A 86 14.38 -1.77 -8.27
CA ARG A 86 13.65 -0.99 -9.30
C ARG A 86 12.35 -1.64 -9.76
N GLU A 87 12.22 -2.96 -9.61
CA GLU A 87 11.04 -3.73 -10.05
C GLU A 87 9.95 -3.78 -8.98
N LEU A 88 10.23 -3.30 -7.76
CA LEU A 88 9.21 -3.18 -6.71
C LEU A 88 8.00 -2.37 -7.17
N VAL A 89 8.16 -1.45 -8.14
CA VAL A 89 7.05 -0.70 -8.71
C VAL A 89 5.98 -1.58 -9.39
N ASN A 90 6.34 -2.80 -9.79
CA ASN A 90 5.43 -3.77 -10.45
C ASN A 90 4.66 -4.64 -9.45
N PHE A 91 4.90 -4.47 -8.15
CA PHE A 91 4.22 -5.22 -7.10
C PHE A 91 2.94 -4.51 -6.67
N GLY A 92 2.00 -5.29 -6.11
CA GLY A 92 0.78 -4.77 -5.53
C GLY A 92 0.98 -4.20 -4.13
N TYR A 93 -0.01 -3.43 -3.65
CA TYR A 93 -0.01 -2.81 -2.33
C TYR A 93 0.22 -3.82 -1.20
N ASN A 94 -0.47 -4.97 -1.25
CA ASN A 94 -0.38 -6.02 -0.24
C ASN A 94 1.04 -6.59 -0.15
N GLU A 95 1.71 -6.78 -1.29
CA GLU A 95 3.06 -7.32 -1.32
C GLU A 95 4.07 -6.32 -0.75
N TRP A 96 3.90 -5.02 -1.03
CA TRP A 96 4.72 -3.97 -0.40
C TRP A 96 4.58 -3.98 1.11
N MET A 97 3.36 -4.13 1.63
CA MET A 97 3.11 -4.20 3.07
C MET A 97 3.79 -5.43 3.70
N GLN A 98 3.68 -6.61 3.07
CA GLN A 98 4.37 -7.83 3.53
C GLN A 98 5.90 -7.66 3.54
N ILE A 99 6.46 -7.11 2.46
CA ILE A 99 7.91 -6.86 2.37
C ILE A 99 8.34 -5.87 3.46
N GLN A 100 7.58 -4.79 3.69
CA GLN A 100 7.87 -3.81 4.72
C GLN A 100 7.86 -4.44 6.11
N GLU A 101 6.83 -5.19 6.46
CA GLU A 101 6.70 -5.84 7.77
C GLU A 101 7.88 -6.78 8.07
N ILE A 102 8.34 -7.52 7.05
CA ILE A 102 9.49 -8.43 7.20
C ILE A 102 10.79 -7.62 7.32
N ILE A 103 11.01 -6.64 6.45
CA ILE A 103 12.24 -5.85 6.40
C ILE A 103 12.37 -4.91 7.61
N ASP A 104 11.27 -4.51 8.25
CA ASP A 104 11.33 -3.65 9.44
C ASP A 104 12.13 -4.27 10.59
N LYS A 105 12.13 -5.61 10.67
CA LYS A 105 12.92 -6.40 11.63
C LYS A 105 14.41 -6.46 11.29
N HIS A 106 14.80 -6.08 10.06
CA HIS A 106 16.18 -6.17 9.58
C HIS A 106 16.98 -4.90 9.88
N LYS A 107 18.29 -5.08 10.11
CA LYS A 107 19.27 -3.99 10.34
C LYS A 107 20.26 -3.92 9.16
N GLY A 108 20.80 -2.72 8.92
CA GLY A 108 21.85 -2.48 7.92
C GLY A 108 21.44 -1.56 6.78
N ILE A 109 22.44 -1.07 6.04
CA ILE A 109 22.27 -0.03 5.00
C ILE A 109 21.37 -0.52 3.86
N HIS A 110 21.52 -1.78 3.43
CA HIS A 110 20.70 -2.34 2.35
C HIS A 110 19.24 -2.53 2.76
N ALA A 111 18.96 -2.91 4.02
CA ALA A 111 17.59 -2.92 4.52
C ALA A 111 16.99 -1.51 4.49
N GLN A 112 17.76 -0.50 4.91
CA GLN A 112 17.30 0.90 4.89
C GLN A 112 16.99 1.38 3.48
N GLU A 113 17.79 1.01 2.48
CA GLU A 113 17.55 1.31 1.06
C GLU A 113 16.20 0.75 0.60
N VAL A 114 15.85 -0.49 0.97
CA VAL A 114 14.54 -1.07 0.65
C VAL A 114 13.41 -0.39 1.41
N LYS A 115 13.58 -0.11 2.71
CA LYS A 115 12.57 0.59 3.52
C LYS A 115 12.20 1.92 2.88
N LEU A 116 13.20 2.71 2.49
CA LEU A 116 12.99 3.99 1.83
C LEU A 116 12.29 3.83 0.48
N ALA A 117 12.68 2.84 -0.34
CA ALA A 117 12.03 2.60 -1.62
C ALA A 117 10.54 2.24 -1.46
N ILE A 118 10.20 1.38 -0.49
CA ILE A 118 8.80 1.01 -0.22
C ILE A 118 8.02 2.19 0.36
N GLN A 119 8.60 2.94 1.30
CA GLN A 119 7.97 4.14 1.86
C GLN A 119 7.65 5.17 0.78
N GLN A 120 8.55 5.37 -0.19
CA GLN A 120 8.30 6.24 -1.33
C GLN A 120 7.09 5.76 -2.15
N LEU A 121 7.00 4.46 -2.46
CA LEU A 121 5.86 3.89 -3.19
C LEU A 121 4.55 4.05 -2.41
N LEU A 122 4.54 3.73 -1.12
CA LEU A 122 3.37 3.87 -0.25
C LEU A 122 2.94 5.33 -0.11
N SER A 123 3.89 6.26 0.04
CA SER A 123 3.59 7.69 0.14
C SER A 123 2.93 8.23 -1.13
N LYS A 124 3.36 7.77 -2.31
CA LYS A 124 2.75 8.13 -3.60
C LYS A 124 1.31 7.64 -3.69
N VAL A 125 1.08 6.37 -3.36
CA VAL A 125 -0.26 5.77 -3.38
C VAL A 125 -1.20 6.47 -2.40
N LYS A 126 -0.70 6.85 -1.21
CA LYS A 126 -1.45 7.64 -0.23
C LYS A 126 -1.76 9.05 -0.73
N LYS A 127 -0.79 9.76 -1.31
CA LYS A 127 -0.98 11.10 -1.89
C LYS A 127 -2.08 11.09 -2.95
N LEU A 128 -2.16 10.02 -3.74
CA LEU A 128 -3.11 9.87 -4.83
C LEU A 128 -4.48 9.31 -4.39
N ASN A 129 -4.68 9.04 -3.09
CA ASN A 129 -5.89 8.42 -2.54
C ASN A 129 -6.28 7.10 -3.24
N LEU A 130 -5.28 6.35 -3.72
CA LEU A 130 -5.52 5.08 -4.43
C LEU A 130 -5.81 3.91 -3.48
N VAL A 131 -5.55 4.10 -2.18
CA VAL A 131 -5.90 3.15 -1.12
C VAL A 131 -6.73 3.93 -0.10
N SER A 132 -8.00 3.56 0.06
CA SER A 132 -8.86 4.15 1.09
C SER A 132 -8.36 3.76 2.49
N SER A 133 -8.49 4.68 3.45
CA SER A 133 -8.11 4.47 4.86
C SER A 133 -8.78 3.22 5.47
N SER A 134 -9.96 2.85 4.98
CA SER A 134 -10.72 1.65 5.34
C SER A 134 -10.12 0.33 4.82
N ASN A 135 -9.25 0.37 3.82
CA ASN A 135 -8.54 -0.80 3.29
C ASN A 135 -7.19 -1.06 3.99
N GLN A 136 -6.77 -0.19 4.91
CA GLN A 136 -5.61 -0.46 5.78
C GLN A 136 -5.89 -1.58 6.81
N MET A 137 -7.14 -2.05 6.92
CA MET A 137 -7.57 -3.20 7.74
C MET A 137 -7.69 -4.52 6.95
N LEU A 138 -6.99 -4.70 5.83
CA LEU A 138 -7.03 -5.96 5.09
C LEU A 138 -6.00 -6.95 5.66
N PHE A 139 -6.52 -7.76 6.59
CA PHE A 139 -6.09 -9.12 6.95
C PHE A 139 -4.62 -9.30 7.31
N GLN A 140 -4.33 -9.20 8.61
CA GLN A 140 -3.47 -10.23 9.21
C GLN A 140 -4.07 -11.58 8.82
N CYS A 141 -3.30 -12.39 8.09
CA CYS A 141 -3.54 -13.81 8.02
C CYS A 141 -3.60 -14.27 9.48
N THR A 142 -4.80 -14.43 10.03
CA THR A 142 -4.97 -15.16 11.28
C THR A 142 -4.65 -16.59 10.90
N ASP A 143 -3.46 -17.05 11.29
CA ASP A 143 -2.90 -18.38 11.04
C ASP A 143 -3.81 -19.53 11.51
N ASP A 144 -4.96 -19.21 12.11
CA ASP A 144 -5.93 -20.10 12.72
C ASP A 144 -7.27 -20.20 11.96
N LEU A 145 -7.49 -19.45 10.88
CA LEU A 145 -8.73 -19.53 10.09
C LEU A 145 -8.56 -20.50 8.90
N PRO A 146 -9.38 -21.57 8.79
CA PRO A 146 -9.31 -22.52 7.68
C PRO A 146 -9.44 -21.81 6.32
N SER A 147 -8.65 -22.22 5.33
CA SER A 147 -8.59 -21.63 3.97
C SER A 147 -9.96 -21.35 3.35
N ALA A 148 -10.92 -22.24 3.55
CA ALA A 148 -12.28 -22.12 3.02
C ALA A 148 -13.09 -20.95 3.64
N LEU A 149 -12.79 -20.58 4.89
CA LEU A 149 -13.41 -19.44 5.58
C LEU A 149 -12.85 -18.12 5.05
N THR A 150 -11.53 -18.05 4.81
CA THR A 150 -10.87 -16.85 4.27
C THR A 150 -11.37 -16.55 2.85
N GLU A 151 -11.55 -17.57 2.03
CA GLU A 151 -12.06 -17.44 0.66
C GLU A 151 -13.55 -17.03 0.62
N HIS A 152 -14.40 -17.63 1.45
CA HIS A 152 -15.82 -17.28 1.52
C HIS A 152 -16.07 -15.84 2.00
N LEU A 153 -15.30 -15.38 2.99
CA LEU A 153 -15.37 -14.01 3.50
C LEU A 153 -14.81 -12.98 2.51
N PHE A 154 -13.80 -13.38 1.76
CA PHE A 154 -13.27 -12.59 0.66
C PHE A 154 -14.31 -12.42 -0.46
N HIS A 155 -15.04 -13.47 -0.82
CA HIS A 155 -16.13 -13.40 -1.79
C HIS A 155 -17.31 -12.52 -1.32
N LEU A 156 -17.79 -12.71 -0.09
CA LEU A 156 -18.84 -11.85 0.49
C LEU A 156 -18.43 -10.38 0.56
N ARG A 157 -17.14 -10.09 0.75
CA ARG A 157 -16.61 -8.73 0.73
C ARG A 157 -16.58 -8.14 -0.69
N LEU A 158 -16.24 -8.92 -1.70
CA LEU A 158 -16.24 -8.47 -3.10
C LEU A 158 -17.64 -8.14 -3.62
N GLU A 159 -18.65 -8.92 -3.22
CA GLU A 159 -20.04 -8.69 -3.62
C GLU A 159 -20.67 -7.42 -3.03
N GLY A 160 -20.11 -6.89 -1.92
CA GLY A 160 -20.58 -5.66 -1.27
C GLY A 160 -19.86 -4.38 -1.69
N LEU A 161 -18.82 -4.44 -2.53
CA LEU A 161 -18.02 -3.27 -2.90
C LEU A 161 -18.83 -2.30 -3.78
N GLY A 162 -19.04 -1.07 -3.29
CA GLY A 162 -19.64 0.03 -4.06
C GLY A 162 -20.98 0.56 -3.55
N HIS A 163 -21.58 -0.08 -2.54
CA HIS A 163 -22.88 0.33 -1.98
C HIS A 163 -22.79 0.48 -0.45
N TYR A 164 -22.72 1.73 0.04
CA TYR A 164 -22.49 2.08 1.44
C TYR A 164 -23.48 1.42 2.44
N GLU A 165 -24.76 1.31 2.08
CA GLU A 165 -25.77 0.65 2.93
C GLU A 165 -25.64 -0.87 2.94
N GLN A 166 -25.22 -1.46 1.82
CA GLN A 166 -24.97 -2.89 1.70
C GLN A 166 -23.69 -3.29 2.44
N GLU A 167 -22.63 -2.48 2.41
CA GLU A 167 -21.40 -2.73 3.17
C GLU A 167 -21.65 -2.83 4.69
N ARG A 168 -22.61 -2.05 5.22
CA ARG A 168 -22.99 -2.14 6.63
C ARG A 168 -23.77 -3.43 6.93
N GLY A 169 -24.69 -3.83 6.05
CA GLY A 169 -25.42 -5.10 6.16
C GLY A 169 -24.50 -6.32 6.02
N TYR A 170 -23.58 -6.30 5.06
CA TYR A 170 -22.60 -7.36 4.85
C TYR A 170 -21.61 -7.49 5.99
N ARG A 171 -21.20 -6.40 6.65
CA ARG A 171 -20.39 -6.49 7.88
C ARG A 171 -21.11 -7.24 8.99
N VAL A 172 -22.41 -7.03 9.15
CA VAL A 172 -23.22 -7.75 10.15
C VAL A 172 -23.36 -9.21 9.77
N LEU A 173 -23.65 -9.51 8.49
CA LEU A 173 -23.77 -10.89 7.99
C LEU A 173 -22.45 -11.67 8.09
N ILE A 174 -21.34 -11.05 7.72
CA ILE A 174 -19.99 -11.61 7.87
C ILE A 174 -19.69 -11.87 9.35
N SER A 175 -20.02 -10.92 10.24
CA SER A 175 -19.79 -11.09 11.68
C SER A 175 -20.65 -12.21 12.27
N LEU A 176 -21.91 -12.33 11.84
CA LEU A 176 -22.83 -13.38 12.28
C LEU A 176 -22.40 -14.76 11.76
N GLU A 177 -22.02 -14.87 10.48
CA GLU A 177 -21.58 -16.14 9.90
C GLU A 177 -20.23 -16.59 10.47
N LEU A 178 -19.32 -15.64 10.73
CA LEU A 178 -18.09 -15.90 11.49
C LEU A 178 -18.39 -16.42 12.89
N SER A 179 -19.31 -15.77 13.61
CA SER A 179 -19.66 -16.18 14.98
C SER A 179 -20.31 -17.57 14.98
N ARG A 180 -21.26 -17.83 14.07
CA ARG A 180 -21.93 -19.13 13.90
C ARG A 180 -20.92 -20.26 13.63
N ARG A 181 -19.93 -20.03 12.76
CA ARG A 181 -18.92 -21.04 12.42
C ARG A 181 -17.81 -21.18 13.46
N LEU A 182 -17.50 -20.13 14.21
CA LEU A 182 -16.60 -20.21 15.36
C LEU A 182 -17.18 -21.08 16.48
N ASP A 183 -18.50 -20.97 16.71
CA ASP A 183 -19.24 -21.84 17.63
C ASP A 183 -19.25 -23.31 17.14
N GLU A 184 -19.43 -23.55 15.84
CA GLU A 184 -19.34 -24.90 15.23
C GLU A 184 -17.94 -25.52 15.35
N LEU A 185 -16.89 -24.70 15.29
CA LEU A 185 -15.50 -25.13 15.42
C LEU A 185 -15.03 -25.26 16.88
N LYS A 186 -15.88 -24.93 17.87
CA LYS A 186 -15.55 -24.91 19.32
C LYS A 186 -14.27 -24.13 19.63
N LEU A 187 -14.01 -23.07 18.88
CA LEU A 187 -12.83 -22.22 19.05
C LEU A 187 -13.14 -21.11 20.07
N ASP A 188 -13.13 -21.46 21.36
CA ASP A 188 -13.46 -20.54 22.48
C ASP A 188 -12.46 -19.38 22.70
N GLN A 189 -11.44 -19.23 21.84
CA GLN A 189 -10.31 -18.31 22.05
C GLN A 189 -10.34 -17.01 21.24
N PHE A 190 -11.29 -16.84 20.31
CA PHE A 190 -11.38 -15.60 19.53
C PHE A 190 -12.19 -14.53 20.26
N ARG A 191 -11.48 -13.60 20.92
CA ARG A 191 -12.08 -12.35 21.40
C ARG A 191 -11.93 -11.26 20.34
N TRP A 192 -13.06 -10.70 19.91
CA TRP A 192 -13.07 -9.45 19.15
C TRP A 192 -12.47 -8.33 20.01
N VAL A 193 -11.32 -7.80 19.60
CA VAL A 193 -10.80 -6.54 20.16
C VAL A 193 -11.64 -5.43 19.55
N LYS A 194 -12.49 -4.80 20.38
CA LYS A 194 -13.23 -3.61 19.98
C LYS A 194 -12.24 -2.47 19.68
N PRO A 195 -12.59 -1.57 18.74
CA PRO A 195 -11.75 -0.44 18.36
C PRO A 195 -11.40 0.47 19.53
#